data_AF-A0A932U5X9-F1
#
_entry.id   AF-A0A932U5X9-F1
#
_cell.length_a   1.000
_cell.length_b   1.000
_cell.length_c   1.000
_cell.angle_alpha   90.00
_cell.angle_beta   90.00
_cell.angle_gamma   90.00
#
_symmetry.space_group_name_H-M   'P 1'
#
loop_
_entity.id
_entity.type
_entity.pdbx_description
1 polymer ?
#
loop_
_entity_poly.entity_id
_entity_poly.type
_entity_poly.pdbx_seq_one_letter_code
_entity_poly.pdbx_strand_id
1 'polypeptide(L)'
;MIQLASLEQRASFPKPPAEFPFNVPVIARLERVRFETPVTFLVGENGSGKSTLLEMIAAGSRLPAVGASDVERDATLAPARQLARFFTFGWAKRNHRGFFLRAEDFFGFARRMAQMQKELEADLAAVDEEYTGRSNYAKGFARMPHARELAAIRERYGDGLGARSHGESFLALFQARFVPGGLYLLDEPEAPLSPLRQVGFLALLHEMVQREAQLIIATHSPILMAFPGATILNFDETPLAAIPWEQLEHVTITRDFLNHPGAFLANLT
;
A
#
# COMPACT_ATOMS: atom_id res chain seq x y z
N MET A 1 3.70 -10.61 -14.76
CA MET A 1 4.00 -9.79 -15.97
C MET A 1 4.68 -8.50 -15.50
N ILE A 2 5.57 -7.89 -16.29
CA ILE A 2 6.13 -6.57 -15.99
C ILE A 2 5.33 -5.50 -16.75
N GLN A 3 4.86 -4.47 -16.05
CA GLN A 3 4.28 -3.26 -16.66
C GLN A 3 5.31 -2.13 -16.71
N LEU A 4 5.77 -1.68 -15.55
CA LEU A 4 6.87 -0.73 -15.40
C LEU A 4 8.19 -1.51 -15.37
N ALA A 5 9.01 -1.37 -16.40
CA ALA A 5 10.26 -2.11 -16.54
C ALA A 5 11.46 -1.35 -15.99
N SER A 6 11.45 -0.02 -16.01
CA SER A 6 12.57 0.77 -15.49
C SER A 6 12.21 2.23 -15.20
N LEU A 7 13.06 2.85 -14.38
CA LEU A 7 13.14 4.30 -14.19
C LEU A 7 14.55 4.74 -14.55
N GLU A 8 14.66 5.82 -15.32
CA GLU A 8 15.94 6.40 -15.73
C GLU A 8 15.95 7.88 -15.40
N GLN A 9 16.97 8.33 -14.69
CA GLN A 9 17.16 9.72 -14.34
C GLN A 9 17.43 10.55 -15.60
N ARG A 10 16.79 11.71 -15.71
CA ARG A 10 17.04 12.65 -16.81
C ARG A 10 18.28 13.49 -16.54
N ALA A 11 18.93 13.94 -17.60
CA ALA A 11 20.08 14.85 -17.52
C ALA A 11 19.77 16.18 -16.79
N SER A 12 18.50 16.59 -16.78
CA SER A 12 18.03 17.81 -16.11
C SER A 12 17.88 17.68 -14.58
N PHE A 13 18.20 16.53 -13.99
CA PHE A 13 18.11 16.34 -12.53
C PHE A 13 18.99 17.33 -11.78
N PRO A 14 18.50 17.97 -10.69
CA PRO A 14 19.26 18.99 -9.96
C PRO A 14 20.60 18.49 -9.41
N LYS A 15 21.67 19.28 -9.64
CA LYS A 15 23.02 19.02 -9.09
C LYS A 15 23.57 20.33 -8.50
N PRO A 16 23.85 20.42 -7.18
CA PRO A 16 23.74 19.36 -6.18
C PRO A 16 22.26 19.07 -5.80
N PRO A 17 21.94 17.84 -5.36
CA PRO A 17 20.63 17.51 -4.82
C PRO A 17 20.51 18.02 -3.37
N ALA A 18 20.30 19.33 -3.19
CA ALA A 18 20.38 19.98 -1.88
C ALA A 18 19.06 19.98 -1.10
N GLU A 19 17.92 19.93 -1.79
CA GLU A 19 16.59 20.08 -1.20
C GLU A 19 15.75 18.81 -1.34
N PHE A 20 14.81 18.62 -0.44
CA PHE A 20 13.81 17.57 -0.56
C PHE A 20 12.95 17.79 -1.82
N PRO A 21 12.65 16.75 -2.62
CA PRO A 21 12.94 15.33 -2.40
C PRO A 21 14.25 14.83 -3.02
N PHE A 22 15.04 15.72 -3.63
CA PHE A 22 16.26 15.35 -4.35
C PHE A 22 17.38 14.89 -3.43
N ASN A 23 17.47 15.46 -2.21
CA ASN A 23 18.51 15.16 -1.23
C ASN A 23 18.31 13.83 -0.46
N VAL A 24 17.23 13.10 -0.72
CA VAL A 24 16.96 11.79 -0.10
C VAL A 24 18.06 10.80 -0.53
N PRO A 25 18.65 10.00 0.38
CA PRO A 25 19.90 9.26 0.14
C PRO A 25 19.94 8.46 -1.17
N VAL A 26 18.96 7.58 -1.40
CA VAL A 26 18.89 6.80 -2.65
C VAL A 26 18.55 7.69 -3.84
N ILE A 27 17.59 8.60 -3.70
CA ILE A 27 17.13 9.47 -4.80
C ILE A 27 18.26 10.36 -5.34
N ALA A 28 19.10 10.90 -4.46
CA ALA A 28 20.22 11.77 -4.80
C ALA A 28 21.25 11.12 -5.73
N ARG A 29 21.27 9.77 -5.77
CA ARG A 29 22.27 8.97 -6.49
C ARG A 29 21.63 7.95 -7.44
N LEU A 30 20.31 7.94 -7.57
CA LEU A 30 19.57 6.97 -8.38
C LEU A 30 19.63 7.34 -9.86
N GLU A 31 20.59 6.79 -10.59
CA GLU A 31 20.67 6.99 -12.04
C GLU A 31 19.66 6.12 -12.80
N ARG A 32 19.49 4.87 -12.38
CA ARG A 32 18.60 3.89 -13.00
C ARG A 32 18.17 2.82 -12.03
N VAL A 33 16.92 2.37 -12.16
CA VAL A 33 16.45 1.10 -11.57
C VAL A 33 15.69 0.30 -12.62
N ARG A 34 15.83 -1.03 -12.57
CA ARG A 34 15.10 -1.98 -13.41
C ARG A 34 14.24 -2.88 -12.53
N PHE A 35 13.04 -3.20 -13.02
CA PHE A 35 12.12 -4.14 -12.39
C PHE A 35 12.05 -5.39 -13.27
N GLU A 36 12.70 -6.46 -12.80
CA GLU A 36 12.91 -7.68 -13.58
C GLU A 36 11.90 -8.78 -13.21
N THR A 37 11.28 -8.66 -12.04
CA THR A 37 10.32 -9.63 -11.51
C THR A 37 8.96 -8.98 -11.24
N PRO A 38 7.85 -9.74 -11.29
CA PRO A 38 6.52 -9.20 -11.03
C PRO A 38 6.33 -8.67 -9.60
N VAL A 39 7.18 -9.09 -8.65
CA VAL A 39 7.15 -8.62 -7.27
C VAL A 39 8.54 -8.08 -6.93
N THR A 40 8.62 -6.78 -6.64
CA THR A 40 9.85 -6.14 -6.17
C THR A 40 9.62 -5.56 -4.78
N PHE A 41 10.45 -5.95 -3.82
CA PHE A 41 10.50 -5.33 -2.50
C PHE A 41 11.55 -4.23 -2.44
N LEU A 42 11.21 -3.13 -1.81
CA LEU A 42 12.12 -2.05 -1.45
C LEU A 42 12.37 -2.16 0.06
N VAL A 43 13.62 -2.30 0.46
CA VAL A 43 14.02 -2.52 1.86
C VAL A 43 15.11 -1.55 2.24
N GLY A 44 15.16 -1.18 3.51
CA GLY A 44 16.19 -0.32 4.06
C GLY A 44 15.69 0.47 5.27
N GLU A 45 16.56 1.23 5.93
CA GLU A 45 16.25 2.03 7.10
C GLU A 45 15.20 3.12 6.83
N ASN A 46 14.67 3.68 7.92
CA ASN A 46 13.77 4.83 7.86
C ASN A 46 14.50 6.04 7.27
N GLY A 47 13.90 6.68 6.27
CA GLY A 47 14.52 7.82 5.58
C GLY A 47 15.48 7.47 4.43
N SER A 48 15.69 6.18 4.14
CA SER A 48 16.52 5.73 2.99
C SER A 48 15.94 6.14 1.62
N GLY A 49 14.61 6.31 1.52
CA GLY A 49 13.92 6.83 0.34
C GLY A 49 12.95 5.87 -0.34
N LYS A 50 12.59 4.75 0.31
CA LYS A 50 11.62 3.75 -0.20
C LYS A 50 10.27 4.39 -0.57
N SER A 51 9.65 5.07 0.39
CA SER A 51 8.38 5.78 0.22
C SER A 51 8.49 6.87 -0.84
N THR A 52 9.57 7.67 -0.81
CA THR A 52 9.81 8.71 -1.81
C THR A 52 9.85 8.14 -3.24
N LEU A 53 10.47 6.97 -3.44
CA LEU A 53 10.48 6.31 -4.75
C LEU A 53 9.08 5.81 -5.13
N LEU A 54 8.36 5.13 -4.23
CA LEU A 54 7.00 4.65 -4.51
C LEU A 54 6.05 5.79 -4.86
N GLU A 55 6.07 6.86 -4.08
CA GLU A 55 5.26 8.06 -4.31
C GLU A 55 5.60 8.71 -5.65
N MET A 56 6.89 8.80 -6.00
CA MET A 56 7.32 9.29 -7.31
C MET A 56 6.78 8.40 -8.44
N ILE A 57 6.80 7.07 -8.26
CA ILE A 57 6.26 6.14 -9.25
C ILE A 57 4.75 6.32 -9.37
N ALA A 58 4.02 6.44 -8.26
CA ALA A 58 2.58 6.67 -8.23
C ALA A 58 2.22 7.95 -9.00
N ALA A 59 2.93 9.04 -8.68
CA ALA A 59 2.78 10.34 -9.31
C ALA A 59 3.08 10.32 -10.81
N GLY A 60 4.20 9.71 -11.23
CA GLY A 60 4.61 9.65 -12.64
C GLY A 60 3.76 8.70 -13.48
N SER A 61 3.23 7.63 -12.87
CA SER A 61 2.35 6.64 -13.53
C SER A 61 0.90 7.08 -13.61
N ARG A 62 0.51 8.11 -12.84
CA ARG A 62 -0.89 8.56 -12.65
C ARG A 62 -1.80 7.42 -12.20
N LEU A 63 -1.32 6.62 -11.25
CA LEU A 63 -2.14 5.60 -10.60
C LEU A 63 -3.10 6.28 -9.61
N PRO A 64 -4.33 5.75 -9.42
CA PRO A 64 -5.19 6.22 -8.36
C PRO A 64 -4.59 5.87 -6.98
N ALA A 65 -4.78 6.74 -5.99
CA ALA A 65 -4.47 6.43 -4.59
C ALA A 65 -5.70 5.85 -3.90
N VAL A 66 -5.48 4.88 -3.03
CA VAL A 66 -6.51 4.36 -2.14
C VAL A 66 -6.56 5.24 -0.90
N GLY A 67 -7.49 6.19 -0.82
CA GLY A 67 -7.50 7.15 0.28
C GLY A 67 -8.54 8.25 0.13
N ALA A 68 -8.31 9.38 0.80
CA ALA A 68 -9.24 10.53 0.79
C ALA A 68 -9.06 11.43 -0.44
N SER A 69 -7.88 11.37 -1.06
CA SER A 69 -7.47 12.23 -2.17
C SER A 69 -6.83 11.40 -3.28
N ASP A 70 -7.12 11.78 -4.53
CA ASP A 70 -6.43 11.26 -5.70
C ASP A 70 -4.94 11.69 -5.69
N VAL A 71 -4.04 10.89 -6.27
CA VAL A 71 -2.59 11.16 -6.32
C VAL A 71 -2.29 12.54 -6.91
N GLU A 72 -3.10 13.01 -7.85
CA GLU A 72 -2.93 14.32 -8.47
C GLU A 72 -3.31 15.49 -7.54
N ARG A 73 -4.21 15.27 -6.58
CA ARG A 73 -4.75 16.32 -5.70
C ARG A 73 -4.17 16.30 -4.29
N ASP A 74 -3.52 15.20 -3.90
CA ASP A 74 -2.88 15.10 -2.60
C ASP A 74 -1.72 16.10 -2.47
N ALA A 75 -1.82 17.05 -1.55
CA ALA A 75 -0.77 18.05 -1.30
C ALA A 75 0.52 17.41 -0.77
N THR A 76 0.42 16.29 -0.04
CA THR A 76 1.57 15.57 0.52
C THR A 76 2.45 14.97 -0.57
N LEU A 77 1.87 14.64 -1.73
CA LEU A 77 2.59 14.10 -2.89
C LEU A 77 3.15 15.17 -3.84
N ALA A 78 3.07 16.46 -3.49
CA ALA A 78 3.63 17.53 -4.33
C ALA A 78 5.14 17.36 -4.59
N PRO A 79 5.97 17.01 -3.60
CA PRO A 79 7.39 16.72 -3.81
C PRO A 79 7.59 15.52 -4.75
N ALA A 80 6.87 14.43 -4.54
CA ALA A 80 6.93 13.26 -5.41
C ALA A 80 6.54 13.57 -6.87
N ARG A 81 5.50 14.40 -7.09
CA ARG A 81 5.13 14.91 -8.42
C ARG A 81 6.21 15.78 -9.05
N GLN A 82 6.92 16.58 -8.26
CA GLN A 82 8.07 17.34 -8.74
C GLN A 82 9.20 16.40 -9.15
N LEU A 83 9.53 15.41 -8.31
CA LEU A 83 10.59 14.45 -8.56
C LEU A 83 10.35 13.63 -9.83
N ALA A 84 9.11 13.18 -10.05
CA ALA A 84 8.73 12.36 -11.20
C ALA A 84 9.03 13.03 -12.56
N ARG A 85 9.09 14.36 -12.62
CA ARG A 85 9.42 15.12 -13.84
C ARG A 85 10.88 14.92 -14.28
N PHE A 86 11.74 14.48 -13.36
CA PHE A 86 13.16 14.26 -13.59
C PHE A 86 13.49 12.79 -13.88
N PHE A 87 12.49 11.93 -14.01
CA PHE A 87 12.66 10.53 -14.40
C PHE A 87 11.87 10.20 -15.67
N THR A 88 12.43 9.29 -16.45
CA THR A 88 11.76 8.63 -17.58
C THR A 88 11.30 7.25 -17.14
N PHE A 89 10.06 6.92 -17.45
CA PHE A 89 9.42 5.67 -17.08
C PHE A 89 9.44 4.73 -18.29
N GLY A 90 10.23 3.67 -18.22
CA GLY A 90 10.28 2.63 -19.24
C GLY A 90 9.16 1.63 -19.02
N TRP A 91 8.18 1.59 -19.92
CA TRP A 91 7.02 0.71 -19.84
C TRP A 91 7.17 -0.48 -20.79
N ALA A 92 7.03 -1.71 -20.28
CA ALA A 92 6.82 -2.89 -21.11
C ALA A 92 5.36 -3.00 -21.57
N LYS A 93 4.41 -2.66 -20.67
CA LYS A 93 2.97 -2.56 -20.98
C LYS A 93 2.38 -1.44 -20.15
N ARG A 94 1.97 -0.34 -20.78
CA ARG A 94 1.38 0.79 -20.08
C ARG A 94 -0.13 0.63 -19.97
N ASN A 95 -0.64 0.65 -18.74
CA ASN A 95 -2.06 0.77 -18.46
C ASN A 95 -2.24 1.60 -17.17
N HIS A 96 -3.44 2.14 -16.96
CA HIS A 96 -3.77 2.95 -15.78
C HIS A 96 -4.53 2.12 -14.73
N ARG A 97 -4.25 0.81 -14.67
CA ARG A 97 -4.89 -0.12 -13.73
C ARG A 97 -3.97 -0.35 -12.53
N GLY A 98 -4.59 -0.65 -11.39
CA GLY A 98 -3.90 -0.79 -10.10
C GLY A 98 -4.01 0.50 -9.28
N PHE A 99 -3.25 0.59 -8.19
CA PHE A 99 -3.32 1.72 -7.27
C PHE A 99 -2.07 1.86 -6.41
N PHE A 100 -1.93 3.04 -5.80
CA PHE A 100 -1.00 3.29 -4.70
C PHE A 100 -1.75 3.23 -3.36
N LEU A 101 -1.16 2.57 -2.35
CA LEU A 101 -1.71 2.46 -1.01
C LEU A 101 -0.62 2.60 0.04
N ARG A 102 -0.77 3.59 0.93
CA ARG A 102 0.02 3.71 2.15
C ARG A 102 -0.75 3.15 3.34
N ALA A 103 -0.04 2.68 4.36
CA ALA A 103 -0.64 2.22 5.60
C ALA A 103 -1.57 3.28 6.25
N GLU A 104 -1.16 4.54 6.29
CA GLU A 104 -1.94 5.65 6.86
C GLU A 104 -3.22 5.93 6.06
N ASP A 105 -3.18 5.78 4.74
CA ASP A 105 -4.36 6.00 3.90
C ASP A 105 -5.41 4.91 4.14
N PHE A 106 -4.96 3.68 4.40
CA PHE A 106 -5.82 2.58 4.81
C PHE A 106 -6.56 2.91 6.11
N PHE A 107 -5.85 3.34 7.15
CA PHE A 107 -6.49 3.70 8.43
C PHE A 107 -7.49 4.85 8.27
N GLY A 108 -7.14 5.86 7.48
CA GLY A 108 -8.05 6.95 7.13
C GLY A 108 -9.30 6.47 6.40
N PHE A 109 -9.14 5.56 5.44
CA PHE A 109 -10.24 4.95 4.70
C PHE A 109 -11.15 4.10 5.61
N ALA A 110 -10.56 3.21 6.41
CA ALA A 110 -11.31 2.34 7.33
C ALA A 110 -12.14 3.17 8.32
N ARG A 111 -11.56 4.23 8.91
CA ARG A 111 -12.27 5.14 9.80
C ARG A 111 -13.44 5.83 9.11
N ARG A 112 -13.28 6.30 7.86
CA ARG A 112 -14.36 6.92 7.08
C ARG A 112 -15.50 5.93 6.79
N MET A 113 -15.17 4.69 6.41
CA MET A 113 -16.19 3.69 6.15
C MET A 113 -16.94 3.28 7.42
N ALA A 114 -16.24 3.12 8.55
CA ALA A 114 -16.88 2.85 9.84
C ALA A 114 -17.82 3.98 10.26
N GLN A 115 -17.40 5.24 10.07
CA GLN A 115 -18.24 6.40 10.36
C GLN A 115 -19.48 6.44 9.45
N MET A 116 -19.31 6.20 8.14
CA MET A 116 -20.43 6.13 7.18
C MET A 116 -21.43 5.03 7.53
N GLN A 117 -20.95 3.83 7.90
CA GLN A 117 -21.83 2.74 8.35
C GLN A 117 -22.66 3.16 9.57
N LYS A 118 -22.02 3.80 10.56
CA LYS A 118 -22.69 4.29 11.77
C LYS A 118 -23.72 5.38 11.48
N GLU A 119 -23.43 6.29 10.54
CA GLU A 119 -24.36 7.33 10.09
C GLU A 119 -25.58 6.71 9.42
N LEU A 120 -25.38 5.78 8.47
CA LEU A 120 -26.49 5.08 7.80
C LEU A 120 -27.33 4.24 8.77
N GLU A 121 -26.72 3.63 9.79
CA GLU A 121 -27.44 2.93 10.86
C GLU A 121 -28.27 3.89 11.71
N ALA A 122 -27.74 5.07 12.03
CA ALA A 122 -28.46 6.11 12.76
C ALA A 122 -29.63 6.67 11.93
N ASP A 123 -29.44 6.90 10.63
CA ASP A 123 -30.50 7.34 9.72
C ASP A 123 -31.62 6.29 9.63
N LEU A 124 -31.28 5.00 9.52
CA LEU A 124 -32.25 3.92 9.54
C LEU A 124 -33.05 3.88 10.84
N ALA A 125 -32.40 4.11 11.99
CA ALA A 125 -33.08 4.20 13.28
C ALA A 125 -33.99 5.43 13.38
N ALA A 126 -33.57 6.57 12.85
CA ALA A 126 -34.37 7.80 12.80
C ALA A 126 -35.62 7.63 11.93
N VAL A 127 -35.48 7.00 10.75
CA VAL A 127 -36.62 6.63 9.90
C VAL A 127 -37.55 5.67 10.64
N ASP A 128 -36.99 4.72 11.39
CA ASP A 128 -37.79 3.77 12.17
C ASP A 128 -38.65 4.47 13.24
N GLU A 129 -38.13 5.53 13.87
CA GLU A 129 -38.80 6.35 14.87
C GLU A 129 -39.84 7.31 14.25
N GLU A 130 -39.47 8.08 13.22
CA GLU A 130 -40.34 9.06 12.56
C GLU A 130 -41.59 8.40 11.94
N TYR A 131 -41.43 7.19 11.40
CA TYR A 131 -42.51 6.44 10.77
C TYR A 131 -43.27 5.52 11.75
N THR A 132 -43.11 5.71 13.06
CA THR A 132 -43.88 4.97 14.06
C THR A 132 -45.38 5.18 13.85
N GLY A 133 -46.14 4.09 13.77
CA GLY A 133 -47.59 4.11 13.52
C GLY A 133 -48.00 4.36 12.06
N ARG A 134 -47.06 4.51 11.12
CA ARG A 134 -47.32 4.54 9.67
C ARG A 134 -47.43 3.12 9.09
N SER A 135 -47.87 3.01 7.84
CA SER A 135 -47.93 1.71 7.16
C SER A 135 -46.53 1.13 6.92
N ASN A 136 -46.42 -0.20 6.98
CA ASN A 136 -45.16 -0.91 6.68
C ASN A 136 -44.59 -0.56 5.30
N TYR A 137 -45.47 -0.28 4.33
CA TYR A 137 -45.07 0.14 2.99
C TYR A 137 -44.35 1.50 3.00
N ALA A 138 -44.91 2.51 3.68
CA ALA A 138 -44.30 3.84 3.76
C ALA A 138 -42.96 3.81 4.51
N LYS A 139 -42.92 3.10 5.64
CA LYS A 139 -41.68 2.88 6.41
C LYS A 139 -40.62 2.15 5.59
N GLY A 140 -41.01 1.09 4.87
CA GLY A 140 -40.13 0.36 3.97
C GLY A 140 -39.55 1.26 2.89
N PHE A 141 -40.38 2.04 2.20
CA PHE A 141 -39.94 2.96 1.14
C PHE A 141 -38.94 4.01 1.64
N ALA A 142 -39.18 4.60 2.81
CA ALA A 142 -38.28 5.58 3.42
C ALA A 142 -36.92 4.97 3.82
N ARG A 143 -36.90 3.71 4.27
CA ARG A 143 -35.66 3.00 4.63
C ARG A 143 -34.79 2.60 3.43
N MET A 144 -35.40 2.41 2.26
CA MET A 144 -34.73 1.77 1.11
C MET A 144 -33.40 2.42 0.69
N PRO A 145 -33.27 3.76 0.58
CA PRO A 145 -32.01 4.39 0.17
C PRO A 145 -30.85 4.06 1.13
N HIS A 146 -31.04 4.31 2.44
CA HIS A 146 -30.02 4.06 3.46
C HIS A 146 -29.69 2.57 3.59
N ALA A 147 -30.70 1.69 3.52
CA ALA A 147 -30.50 0.25 3.60
C ALA A 147 -29.69 -0.29 2.42
N ARG A 148 -29.94 0.20 1.20
CA ARG A 148 -29.19 -0.21 0.00
C ARG A 148 -27.75 0.25 0.07
N GLU A 149 -27.50 1.48 0.52
CA GLU A 149 -26.15 2.01 0.64
C GLU A 149 -25.36 1.27 1.71
N LEU A 150 -25.95 1.05 2.89
CA LEU A 150 -25.32 0.30 3.97
C LEU A 150 -24.99 -1.15 3.54
N ALA A 151 -25.94 -1.81 2.85
CA ALA A 151 -25.71 -3.14 2.31
C ALA A 151 -24.56 -3.17 1.29
N ALA A 152 -24.48 -2.18 0.39
CA ALA A 152 -23.42 -2.10 -0.61
C ALA A 152 -22.03 -1.87 0.02
N ILE A 153 -21.93 -1.09 1.10
CA ILE A 153 -20.67 -0.90 1.83
C ILE A 153 -20.25 -2.19 2.52
N ARG A 154 -21.18 -2.84 3.23
CA ARG A 154 -20.93 -4.10 3.96
C ARG A 154 -20.54 -5.24 3.03
N GLU A 155 -21.18 -5.34 1.87
CA GLU A 155 -20.84 -6.34 0.84
C GLU A 155 -19.41 -6.16 0.31
N ARG A 156 -18.95 -4.92 0.10
CA ARG A 156 -17.62 -4.66 -0.46
C ARG A 156 -16.49 -4.67 0.57
N TYR A 157 -16.75 -4.22 1.79
CA TYR A 157 -15.70 -3.93 2.78
C TYR A 157 -15.91 -4.61 4.14
N GLY A 158 -17.01 -5.34 4.31
CA GLY A 158 -17.38 -6.04 5.53
C GLY A 158 -18.08 -5.17 6.58
N ASP A 159 -18.57 -5.84 7.64
CA ASP A 159 -19.30 -5.23 8.76
C ASP A 159 -18.38 -4.61 9.84
N GLY A 160 -17.06 -4.75 9.70
CA GLY A 160 -16.11 -4.68 10.83
C GLY A 160 -15.05 -3.57 10.79
N LEU A 161 -15.21 -2.54 9.96
CA LEU A 161 -14.17 -1.53 9.70
C LEU A 161 -13.75 -0.70 10.93
N GLY A 162 -14.49 -0.77 12.04
CA GLY A 162 -14.25 0.01 13.24
C GLY A 162 -13.96 -0.76 14.55
N ALA A 163 -14.10 -2.10 14.60
CA ALA A 163 -14.07 -2.77 15.91
C ALA A 163 -13.50 -4.20 15.99
N ARG A 164 -13.43 -4.97 14.90
CA ARG A 164 -12.91 -6.35 14.97
C ARG A 164 -12.10 -6.67 13.71
N SER A 165 -10.79 -6.43 13.82
CA SER A 165 -9.71 -6.74 12.86
C SER A 165 -9.49 -5.75 11.69
N HIS A 166 -8.62 -4.77 11.92
CA HIS A 166 -8.01 -3.93 10.88
C HIS A 166 -7.41 -4.76 9.72
N GLY A 167 -6.87 -5.94 10.02
CA GLY A 167 -6.22 -6.77 9.00
C GLY A 167 -7.18 -7.48 8.03
N GLU A 168 -8.40 -7.83 8.45
CA GLU A 168 -9.41 -8.40 7.53
C GLU A 168 -9.97 -7.35 6.60
N SER A 169 -10.24 -6.16 7.13
CA SER A 169 -10.67 -5.00 6.34
C SER A 169 -9.62 -4.61 5.30
N PHE A 170 -8.33 -4.74 5.62
CA PHE A 170 -7.24 -4.50 4.67
C PHE A 170 -7.27 -5.48 3.50
N LEU A 171 -7.36 -6.79 3.79
CA LEU A 171 -7.42 -7.82 2.75
C LEU A 171 -8.69 -7.67 1.88
N ALA A 172 -9.84 -7.40 2.49
CA ALA A 172 -11.10 -7.16 1.78
C ALA A 172 -11.00 -5.95 0.85
N LEU A 173 -10.44 -4.83 1.32
CA LEU A 173 -10.18 -3.64 0.49
C LEU A 173 -9.28 -3.97 -0.70
N PHE A 174 -8.22 -4.74 -0.46
CA PHE A 174 -7.27 -5.13 -1.48
C PHE A 174 -7.93 -5.98 -2.57
N GLN A 175 -8.71 -6.99 -2.15
CA GLN A 175 -9.47 -7.85 -3.05
C GLN A 175 -10.53 -7.07 -3.84
N ALA A 176 -11.27 -6.16 -3.19
CA ALA A 176 -12.33 -5.37 -3.82
C ALA A 176 -11.81 -4.40 -4.90
N ARG A 177 -10.55 -3.96 -4.80
CA ARG A 177 -9.92 -3.02 -5.76
C ARG A 177 -8.97 -3.71 -6.73
N PHE A 178 -8.78 -5.01 -6.61
CA PHE A 178 -7.92 -5.76 -7.49
C PHE A 178 -8.51 -5.84 -8.91
N VAL A 179 -7.65 -5.63 -9.91
CA VAL A 179 -7.97 -5.70 -11.33
C VAL A 179 -6.83 -6.40 -12.09
N PRO A 180 -7.12 -7.35 -13.00
CA PRO A 180 -6.08 -8.03 -13.76
C PRO A 180 -5.20 -7.08 -14.58
N GLY A 181 -3.89 -7.37 -14.58
CA GLY A 181 -2.88 -6.64 -15.33
C GLY A 181 -2.53 -5.24 -14.79
N GLY A 182 -2.83 -4.94 -13.52
CA GLY A 182 -2.53 -3.66 -12.88
C GLY A 182 -1.14 -3.55 -12.23
N LEU A 183 -0.68 -2.32 -12.04
CA LEU A 183 0.51 -1.97 -11.26
C LEU A 183 0.12 -1.52 -9.85
N TYR A 184 0.61 -2.23 -8.84
CA TYR A 184 0.29 -1.99 -7.43
C TYR A 184 1.53 -1.49 -6.70
N LEU A 185 1.39 -0.35 -6.04
CA LEU A 185 2.44 0.29 -5.25
C LEU A 185 1.99 0.31 -3.79
N LEU A 186 2.72 -0.40 -2.93
CA LEU A 186 2.32 -0.57 -1.53
C LEU A 186 3.41 -0.07 -0.61
N ASP A 187 3.05 0.81 0.31
CA ASP A 187 3.96 1.32 1.33
C ASP A 187 3.54 0.79 2.71
N GLU A 188 4.39 -0.06 3.28
CA GLU A 188 4.20 -0.74 4.57
C GLU A 188 2.84 -1.46 4.72
N PRO A 189 2.43 -2.32 3.75
CA PRO A 189 1.14 -3.00 3.80
C PRO A 189 0.99 -3.97 4.99
N GLU A 190 2.08 -4.31 5.67
CA GLU A 190 2.09 -5.13 6.88
C GLU A 190 1.59 -4.40 8.14
N ALA A 191 1.56 -3.07 8.17
CA ALA A 191 1.24 -2.29 9.37
C ALA A 191 -0.10 -2.69 10.05
N PRO A 192 -1.19 -2.96 9.32
CA PRO A 192 -2.44 -3.45 9.92
C PRO A 192 -2.53 -4.98 10.07
N LEU A 193 -1.48 -5.74 9.71
CA LEU A 193 -1.51 -7.20 9.57
C LEU A 193 -0.72 -7.91 10.68
N SER A 194 -1.38 -8.86 11.37
CA SER A 194 -0.68 -9.83 12.20
C SER A 194 0.19 -10.77 11.33
N PRO A 195 1.21 -11.44 11.90
CA PRO A 195 2.07 -12.37 11.14
C PRO A 195 1.30 -13.40 10.30
N LEU A 196 0.26 -14.02 10.87
CA LEU A 196 -0.59 -14.97 10.15
C LEU A 196 -1.32 -14.32 8.96
N ARG A 197 -1.77 -13.07 9.10
CA ARG A 197 -2.43 -12.34 8.01
C ARG A 197 -1.43 -11.88 6.95
N GLN A 198 -0.17 -11.62 7.29
CA GLN A 198 0.88 -11.39 6.30
C GLN A 198 1.12 -12.63 5.43
N VAL A 199 1.06 -13.83 6.01
CA VAL A 199 1.09 -15.09 5.23
C VAL A 199 -0.13 -15.20 4.30
N GLY A 200 -1.33 -14.87 4.78
CA GLY A 200 -2.52 -14.77 3.93
C GLY A 200 -2.37 -13.73 2.80
N PHE A 201 -1.70 -12.61 3.10
CA PHE A 201 -1.41 -11.57 2.12
C PHE A 201 -0.46 -12.07 1.03
N LEU A 202 0.58 -12.83 1.35
CA LEU A 202 1.46 -13.48 0.35
C LEU A 202 0.66 -14.33 -0.65
N ALA A 203 -0.32 -15.09 -0.17
CA ALA A 203 -1.19 -15.89 -1.05
C ALA A 203 -2.00 -15.01 -2.01
N LEU A 204 -2.50 -13.87 -1.52
CA LEU A 204 -3.20 -12.88 -2.35
C LEU A 204 -2.26 -12.24 -3.38
N LEU A 205 -1.04 -11.85 -3.00
CA LEU A 205 -0.04 -11.34 -3.95
C LEU A 205 0.26 -12.37 -5.03
N HIS A 206 0.36 -13.65 -4.66
CA HIS A 206 0.60 -14.73 -5.60
C HIS A 206 -0.54 -14.84 -6.62
N GLU A 207 -1.80 -14.83 -6.17
CA GLU A 207 -2.97 -14.84 -7.07
C GLU A 207 -2.95 -13.65 -8.04
N MET A 208 -2.60 -12.47 -7.54
CA MET A 208 -2.52 -11.26 -8.37
C MET A 208 -1.45 -11.36 -9.45
N VAL A 209 -0.28 -11.91 -9.12
CA VAL A 209 0.79 -12.17 -10.10
C VAL A 209 0.32 -13.13 -11.20
N GLN A 210 -0.43 -14.19 -10.85
CA GLN A 210 -1.03 -15.10 -11.83
C GLN A 210 -2.03 -14.39 -12.76
N ARG A 211 -2.67 -13.32 -12.26
CA ARG A 211 -3.59 -12.46 -13.00
C ARG A 211 -2.88 -11.22 -13.61
N GLU A 212 -1.60 -11.41 -13.95
CA GLU A 212 -0.74 -10.45 -14.63
C GLU A 212 -0.39 -9.17 -13.84
N ALA A 213 -0.61 -9.09 -12.54
CA ALA A 213 -0.22 -7.92 -11.76
C ALA A 213 1.30 -7.78 -11.63
N GLN A 214 1.76 -6.53 -11.49
CA GLN A 214 3.07 -6.18 -10.97
C GLN A 214 2.90 -5.46 -9.63
N LEU A 215 3.75 -5.80 -8.67
CA LEU A 215 3.77 -5.24 -7.33
C LEU A 215 5.14 -4.67 -7.02
N ILE A 216 5.17 -3.44 -6.53
CA ILE A 216 6.36 -2.80 -5.97
C ILE A 216 6.01 -2.41 -4.54
N ILE A 217 6.68 -3.00 -3.57
CA ILE A 217 6.27 -2.98 -2.16
C ILE A 217 7.44 -2.49 -1.30
N ALA A 218 7.26 -1.40 -0.57
CA ALA A 218 8.16 -1.04 0.51
C ALA A 218 7.70 -1.76 1.79
N THR A 219 8.61 -2.47 2.45
CA THR A 219 8.28 -3.29 3.61
C THR A 219 9.49 -3.47 4.51
N HIS A 220 9.23 -3.63 5.80
CA HIS A 220 10.17 -4.08 6.83
C HIS A 220 9.89 -5.51 7.27
N SER A 221 8.82 -6.15 6.78
CA SER A 221 8.41 -7.49 7.19
C SER A 221 9.27 -8.60 6.58
N PRO A 222 10.01 -9.38 7.40
CA PRO A 222 10.70 -10.59 6.95
C PRO A 222 9.77 -11.61 6.29
N ILE A 223 8.50 -11.64 6.71
CA ILE A 223 7.48 -12.54 6.18
C ILE A 223 7.13 -12.15 4.75
N LEU A 224 6.86 -10.87 4.48
CA LEU A 224 6.51 -10.42 3.12
C LEU A 224 7.69 -10.59 2.17
N MET A 225 8.90 -10.23 2.62
CA MET A 225 10.13 -10.33 1.83
C MET A 225 10.46 -11.78 1.42
N ALA A 226 9.90 -12.79 2.09
CA ALA A 226 10.10 -14.20 1.74
C ALA A 226 9.29 -14.66 0.51
N PHE A 227 8.61 -13.76 -0.20
CA PHE A 227 7.83 -14.12 -1.40
C PHE A 227 8.74 -14.78 -2.47
N PRO A 228 8.42 -16.02 -2.93
CA PRO A 228 9.26 -16.73 -3.88
C PRO A 228 9.43 -16.01 -5.22
N GLY A 229 10.67 -15.87 -5.68
CA GLY A 229 11.00 -15.26 -6.97
C GLY A 229 10.87 -13.74 -7.01
N ALA A 230 10.70 -13.08 -5.87
CA ALA A 230 10.74 -11.62 -5.79
C ALA A 230 12.18 -11.10 -5.87
N THR A 231 12.34 -9.91 -6.46
CA THR A 231 13.58 -9.12 -6.33
C THR A 231 13.48 -8.26 -5.07
N ILE A 232 14.54 -8.20 -4.27
CA ILE A 232 14.60 -7.33 -3.08
C ILE A 232 15.71 -6.32 -3.31
N LEU A 233 15.37 -5.03 -3.35
CA LEU A 233 16.31 -3.93 -3.59
C LEU A 233 16.69 -3.25 -2.28
N ASN A 234 17.99 -3.21 -1.97
CA ASN A 234 18.54 -2.62 -0.75
C ASN A 234 18.76 -1.10 -0.90
N PHE A 235 18.01 -0.30 -0.15
CA PHE A 235 18.07 1.17 -0.14
C PHE A 235 19.08 1.73 0.85
N ASP A 236 19.73 0.90 1.66
CA ASP A 236 20.80 1.34 2.58
C ASP A 236 22.15 1.41 1.89
N GLU A 237 22.26 0.82 0.69
CA GLU A 237 23.46 0.82 -0.12
C GLU A 237 23.31 1.67 -1.38
N THR A 238 24.42 2.28 -1.81
CA THR A 238 24.51 2.93 -3.11
C THR A 238 25.77 2.45 -3.83
N PRO A 239 25.68 1.94 -5.08
CA PRO A 239 24.50 1.89 -5.95
C PRO A 239 23.42 0.92 -5.46
N LEU A 240 22.17 1.17 -5.87
CA LEU A 240 21.03 0.32 -5.54
C LEU A 240 21.27 -1.09 -6.08
N ALA A 241 21.27 -2.09 -5.20
CA ALA A 241 21.57 -3.47 -5.54
C ALA A 241 20.49 -4.43 -5.03
N ALA A 242 20.35 -5.56 -5.72
CA ALA A 242 19.52 -6.65 -5.23
C ALA A 242 20.25 -7.42 -4.12
N ILE A 243 19.51 -7.80 -3.07
CA ILE A 243 20.05 -8.55 -1.94
C ILE A 243 19.22 -9.84 -1.72
N PRO A 244 19.85 -11.01 -1.48
CA PRO A 244 19.14 -12.22 -1.10
C PRO A 244 18.41 -12.06 0.24
N TRP A 245 17.26 -12.73 0.39
CA TRP A 245 16.45 -12.66 1.62
C TRP A 245 17.25 -13.07 2.87
N GLU A 246 18.08 -14.09 2.76
CA GLU A 246 18.89 -14.63 3.86
C GLU A 246 19.96 -13.65 4.37
N GLN A 247 20.31 -12.64 3.57
CA GLN A 247 21.33 -11.63 3.85
C GLN A 247 20.74 -10.31 4.37
N LEU A 248 19.41 -10.18 4.39
CA LEU A 248 18.75 -9.00 4.91
C LEU A 248 19.02 -8.84 6.41
N GLU A 249 19.46 -7.66 6.83
CA GLU A 249 19.72 -7.35 8.24
C GLU A 249 18.49 -7.62 9.13
N HIS A 250 17.30 -7.20 8.69
CA HIS A 250 16.06 -7.45 9.42
C HIS A 250 15.77 -8.96 9.60
N VAL A 251 16.14 -9.79 8.62
CA VAL A 251 15.96 -11.25 8.69
C VAL A 251 16.97 -11.85 9.65
N THR A 252 18.25 -11.47 9.56
CA THR A 252 19.32 -12.00 10.41
C THR A 252 19.09 -11.61 11.87
N ILE A 253 18.87 -10.32 12.17
CA ILE A 253 18.63 -9.84 13.53
C ILE A 253 17.40 -10.49 14.16
N THR A 254 16.28 -10.54 13.44
CA THR A 254 15.05 -11.14 13.96
C THR A 254 15.22 -12.63 14.25
N ARG A 255 15.85 -13.37 13.33
CA ARG A 255 16.11 -14.80 13.51
C ARG A 255 17.01 -15.05 14.71
N ASP A 256 18.09 -14.30 14.84
CA ASP A 256 19.07 -14.48 15.91
C ASP A 256 18.46 -14.12 17.27
N PHE A 257 17.64 -13.06 17.35
CA PHE A 257 16.89 -12.71 18.55
C PHE A 257 15.89 -13.80 18.96
N LEU A 258 15.11 -14.35 18.01
CA LEU A 258 14.13 -15.40 18.30
C LEU A 258 14.78 -16.71 18.76
N ASN A 259 15.97 -17.03 18.23
CA ASN A 259 16.73 -18.22 18.63
C ASN A 259 17.46 -18.02 19.97
N HIS A 260 17.91 -16.81 20.27
CA HIS A 260 18.78 -16.51 21.41
C HIS A 260 18.40 -15.23 22.18
N PRO A 261 17.15 -15.07 22.68
CA PRO A 261 16.70 -13.81 23.26
C PRO A 261 17.52 -13.39 24.49
N GLY A 262 17.97 -14.35 25.31
CA GLY A 262 18.78 -14.07 26.50
C GLY A 262 20.12 -13.38 26.19
N ALA A 263 20.75 -13.67 25.04
CA ALA A 263 22.01 -13.05 24.65
C ALA A 263 21.86 -11.55 24.34
N PHE A 264 20.74 -11.16 23.72
CA PHE A 264 20.43 -9.77 23.41
C PHE A 264 20.00 -8.96 24.63
N LEU A 265 19.32 -9.62 25.59
CA LEU A 265 18.77 -8.97 26.78
C LEU A 265 19.74 -8.98 27.97
N ALA A 266 20.88 -9.66 27.87
CA ALA A 266 21.85 -9.84 28.97
C ALA A 266 22.38 -8.50 29.56
N ASN A 267 22.40 -7.43 28.77
CA ASN A 267 22.88 -6.11 29.19
C ASN A 267 21.75 -5.19 29.73
N LEU A 268 20.50 -5.67 29.79
CA LEU A 268 19.36 -4.92 30.32
C LEU A 268 19.08 -5.20 31.81
N THR A 269 19.82 -6.15 32.39
CA THR A 269 19.73 -6.61 33.78
C THR A 269 21.06 -6.40 34.48
#